data_AF-A0A1X2IUE0-F1
#
_entry.id   AF-A0A1X2IUE0-F1
#
_cell.length_a   1.000
_cell.length_b   1.000
_cell.length_c   1.000
_cell.angle_alpha   90.00
_cell.angle_beta   90.00
_cell.angle_gamma   90.00
#
_symmetry.space_group_name_H-M   'P 1'
#
loop_
_entity.id
_entity.type
_entity.pdbx_description
1 polymer ?
#
loop_
_entity_poly.entity_id
_entity_poly.type
_entity_poly.pdbx_seq_one_letter_code
_entity_poly.pdbx_strand_id
1 'polypeptide(L)'
;MRHSKRSKLTVDDINAALRVKNVEPLYGYGCGDASKFRRTTVNNQNVYYTEDEEVDFDTILNRPLPKIPLDVTFTAHWLAIEGVQPAIPQNPTPSDAKTDLLSKKPKIQNTSNGISTDQVDVKPLVKHILSKELQMYFERITDAIVSEDERLRSQAFESLRSDPGLHQLLPYFVQHIQKKVIQNHKNLDVLDAMLSTVYSILNNEHLFVEPYVSLKI
;
A
#
# COMPACT_ATOMS: atom_id res chain seq x y z
N MET A 1 -21.57 9.28 9.34
CA MET A 1 -21.03 8.27 8.38
C MET A 1 -19.73 8.71 7.69
N ARG A 2 -19.74 9.64 6.71
CA ARG A 2 -18.52 10.01 5.96
C ARG A 2 -17.39 10.58 6.84
N HIS A 3 -17.72 11.51 7.73
CA HIS A 3 -16.75 12.08 8.68
C HIS A 3 -16.19 11.05 9.67
N SER A 4 -16.92 9.97 9.94
CA SER A 4 -16.48 8.88 10.81
C SER A 4 -15.60 7.84 10.08
N LYS A 5 -15.34 8.01 8.77
CA LYS A 5 -14.55 7.07 7.93
C LYS A 5 -15.09 5.62 7.93
N ARG A 6 -16.40 5.43 8.11
CA ARG A 6 -17.07 4.12 8.08
C ARG A 6 -17.92 3.97 6.81
N SER A 7 -18.06 2.74 6.32
CA SER A 7 -18.89 2.41 5.13
C SER A 7 -20.31 1.99 5.49
N LYS A 8 -20.54 1.44 6.68
CA LYS A 8 -21.86 1.05 7.18
C LYS A 8 -22.45 2.16 8.05
N LEU A 9 -23.71 2.51 7.80
CA LEU A 9 -24.46 3.45 8.61
C LEU A 9 -24.87 2.79 9.93
N THR A 10 -24.60 3.46 11.05
CA THR A 10 -24.98 2.98 12.39
C THR A 10 -26.11 3.82 12.97
N VAL A 11 -26.80 3.28 13.99
CA VAL A 11 -27.88 4.00 14.69
C VAL A 11 -27.39 5.31 15.29
N ASP A 12 -26.14 5.34 15.79
CA ASP A 12 -25.51 6.56 16.30
C ASP A 12 -25.38 7.66 15.25
N ASP A 13 -25.12 7.30 13.98
CA ASP A 13 -25.06 8.28 12.89
C ASP A 13 -26.43 8.94 12.66
N ILE A 14 -27.52 8.17 12.79
CA ILE A 14 -28.90 8.67 12.64
C ILE A 14 -29.28 9.52 13.85
N ASN A 15 -28.97 9.05 15.07
CA ASN A 15 -29.23 9.80 16.29
C ASN A 15 -28.46 11.13 16.33
N ALA A 16 -27.22 11.16 15.85
CA ALA A 16 -26.46 12.40 15.68
C ALA A 16 -27.13 13.34 14.66
N ALA A 17 -27.66 12.80 13.55
CA ALA A 17 -28.37 13.60 12.55
C ALA A 17 -29.71 14.16 13.08
N LEU A 18 -30.46 13.38 13.88
CA LEU A 18 -31.69 13.83 14.53
C LEU A 18 -31.42 14.98 15.49
N ARG A 19 -30.37 14.89 16.30
CA ARG A 19 -29.94 15.97 17.20
C ARG A 19 -29.61 17.25 16.45
N VAL A 20 -28.92 17.16 15.31
CA VAL A 20 -28.61 18.34 14.47
C VAL A 20 -29.88 18.99 13.90
N LYS A 21 -30.92 18.20 13.64
CA LYS A 21 -32.24 18.70 13.19
C LYS A 21 -33.15 19.14 14.34
N ASN A 22 -32.65 19.17 15.58
CA ASN A 22 -33.44 19.42 16.79
C ASN A 22 -34.64 18.47 16.94
N VAL A 23 -34.49 17.23 16.47
CA VAL A 23 -35.47 16.15 16.67
C VAL A 23 -34.98 15.28 17.82
N GLU A 24 -35.92 14.78 18.63
CA GLU A 24 -35.62 13.87 19.72
C GLU A 24 -34.96 12.57 19.20
N PRO A 25 -33.91 12.08 19.88
CA PRO A 25 -33.23 10.86 19.49
C PRO A 25 -34.10 9.63 19.78
N LEU A 26 -33.92 8.58 18.99
CA LEU A 26 -34.63 7.32 19.18
C LEU A 26 -33.86 6.43 20.17
N TYR A 27 -34.54 6.03 21.25
CA TYR A 27 -34.01 5.15 22.29
C TYR A 27 -34.34 3.69 21.99
N GLY A 28 -33.54 2.76 22.52
CA GLY A 28 -33.78 1.31 22.40
C GLY A 28 -33.11 0.63 21.19
N TYR A 29 -32.46 1.37 20.30
CA TYR A 29 -31.84 0.82 19.06
C TYR A 29 -30.32 0.63 19.15
N GLY A 30 -29.71 0.78 20.33
CA GLY A 30 -28.26 0.64 20.52
C GLY A 30 -27.79 -0.79 20.82
N CYS A 31 -28.71 -1.71 21.09
CA CYS A 31 -28.36 -3.10 21.39
C CYS A 31 -27.87 -3.81 20.12
N GLY A 32 -26.79 -4.60 20.25
CA GLY A 32 -26.13 -5.27 19.12
C GLY A 32 -26.94 -6.40 18.47
N ASP A 33 -28.11 -6.72 19.02
CA ASP A 33 -28.98 -7.74 18.48
C ASP A 33 -29.90 -7.16 17.40
N ALA A 34 -29.83 -7.71 16.20
CA ALA A 34 -30.71 -7.32 15.10
C ALA A 34 -32.16 -7.69 15.42
N SER A 35 -33.07 -6.72 15.40
CA SER A 35 -34.50 -6.96 15.60
C SER A 35 -35.02 -7.97 14.58
N LYS A 36 -35.62 -9.06 15.06
CA LYS A 36 -36.23 -10.09 14.21
C LYS A 36 -37.68 -9.66 13.92
N PHE A 37 -37.97 -9.37 12.66
CA PHE A 37 -39.35 -9.11 12.22
C PHE A 37 -40.01 -10.42 11.83
N ARG A 38 -41.10 -10.79 12.50
CA ARG A 38 -41.94 -11.94 12.11
C ARG A 38 -43.10 -11.45 11.26
N ARG A 39 -43.37 -12.17 10.18
CA ARG A 39 -44.53 -11.93 9.32
C ARG A 39 -45.70 -12.80 9.79
N THR A 40 -46.86 -12.19 10.02
CA THR A 40 -48.13 -12.88 10.21
C THR A 40 -49.14 -12.42 9.16
N THR A 41 -50.11 -13.25 8.82
CA THR A 41 -51.18 -12.92 7.88
C THR A 41 -52.50 -12.86 8.62
N VAL A 42 -53.12 -11.67 8.66
CA VAL A 42 -54.45 -11.45 9.24
C VAL A 42 -55.32 -10.87 8.13
N ASN A 43 -56.51 -11.44 7.90
CA ASN A 43 -57.48 -10.98 6.89
C ASN A 43 -56.87 -10.76 5.48
N ASN A 44 -56.06 -11.72 4.98
CA ASN A 44 -55.35 -11.63 3.70
C ASN A 44 -54.33 -10.47 3.57
N GLN A 45 -53.99 -9.77 4.64
CA GLN A 45 -52.93 -8.74 4.66
C GLN A 45 -51.69 -9.24 5.42
N ASN A 46 -50.51 -8.89 4.89
CA ASN A 46 -49.25 -9.19 5.54
C ASN A 46 -48.95 -8.13 6.62
N VAL A 47 -48.93 -8.54 7.88
CA VAL A 47 -48.57 -7.70 9.02
C VAL A 47 -47.23 -8.17 9.57
N TYR A 48 -46.32 -7.23 9.83
CA TYR A 48 -45.03 -7.50 10.44
C TYR A 48 -45.04 -7.00 11.88
N TYR A 49 -44.59 -7.82 12.81
CA TYR A 49 -44.41 -7.43 14.19
C TYR A 49 -43.02 -7.83 14.69
N THR A 50 -42.56 -7.13 15.71
CA THR A 50 -41.32 -7.44 16.43
C THR A 50 -41.68 -8.34 17.60
N GLU A 51 -41.09 -9.54 17.63
CA GLU A 51 -41.23 -10.47 18.76
C GLU A 51 -40.30 -9.98 19.87
N ASP A 52 -40.87 -9.72 21.06
CA ASP A 52 -40.14 -9.30 22.25
C ASP A 52 -40.25 -10.42 23.28
N GLU A 53 -39.12 -11.08 23.57
CA GLU A 53 -39.06 -12.16 24.54
C GLU A 53 -38.84 -11.56 25.93
N GLU A 54 -39.78 -11.79 26.85
CA GLU A 54 -39.62 -11.37 28.24
C GLU A 54 -38.52 -12.20 28.91
N VAL A 55 -37.50 -11.53 29.44
CA VAL A 55 -36.37 -12.17 30.15
C VAL A 55 -36.43 -11.80 31.62
N ASP A 56 -36.24 -12.80 32.48
CA ASP A 56 -36.20 -12.61 33.93
C ASP A 56 -34.96 -11.83 34.38
N PHE A 57 -35.11 -10.98 35.41
CA PHE A 57 -34.05 -10.12 35.91
C PHE A 57 -32.87 -10.91 36.48
N ASP A 58 -33.13 -12.05 37.12
CA ASP A 58 -32.09 -12.93 37.66
C ASP A 58 -31.20 -13.50 36.54
N THR A 59 -31.77 -13.71 35.35
CA THR A 59 -31.01 -14.17 34.18
C THR A 59 -30.05 -13.10 33.66
N ILE A 60 -30.48 -11.84 33.69
CA ILE A 60 -29.66 -10.70 33.25
C ILE A 60 -28.55 -10.42 34.28
N LEU A 61 -28.87 -10.46 35.57
CA LEU A 61 -27.93 -10.17 36.65
C LEU A 61 -26.81 -11.21 36.73
N ASN A 62 -27.15 -12.48 36.50
CA ASN A 62 -26.19 -13.59 36.52
C ASN A 62 -25.42 -13.76 35.19
N ARG A 63 -25.64 -12.90 34.18
CA ARG A 63 -24.95 -12.98 32.90
C ARG A 63 -23.47 -12.63 33.08
N PRO A 64 -22.53 -13.42 32.52
CA PRO A 64 -21.11 -13.11 32.63
C PRO A 64 -20.77 -11.82 31.88
N LEU A 65 -19.80 -11.07 32.42
CA LEU A 65 -19.27 -9.86 31.81
C LEU A 65 -18.72 -10.15 30.40
N PRO A 66 -18.92 -9.24 29.43
CA PRO A 66 -18.37 -9.40 28.10
C PRO A 66 -16.84 -9.32 28.15
N LYS A 67 -16.18 -10.01 27.20
CA LYS A 67 -14.73 -9.92 27.04
C LYS A 67 -14.35 -8.53 26.55
N ILE A 68 -13.35 -7.95 27.20
CA ILE A 68 -12.83 -6.64 26.82
C ILE A 68 -11.85 -6.83 25.65
N PRO A 69 -11.98 -6.05 24.56
CA PRO A 69 -11.01 -6.08 23.47
C PRO A 69 -9.65 -5.56 23.93
N LEU A 70 -8.58 -5.95 23.22
CA LEU A 70 -7.26 -5.39 23.45
C LEU A 70 -7.22 -3.90 23.08
N ASP A 71 -6.31 -3.17 23.73
CA ASP A 71 -6.05 -1.77 23.39
C ASP A 71 -5.51 -1.61 21.97
N VAL A 72 -5.73 -0.43 21.40
CA VAL A 72 -5.36 -0.11 20.03
C VAL A 72 -3.83 -0.04 19.91
N THR A 73 -3.26 -0.93 19.09
CA THR A 73 -1.84 -0.94 18.70
C THR A 73 -1.72 -0.87 17.18
N PHE A 74 -0.56 -0.44 16.68
CA PHE A 74 -0.28 -0.38 15.24
C PHE A 74 0.81 -1.37 14.86
N THR A 75 0.69 -1.95 13.66
CA THR A 75 1.69 -2.82 13.06
C THR A 75 2.05 -2.27 11.68
N ALA A 76 3.32 -1.92 11.49
CA ALA A 76 3.82 -1.40 10.23
C ALA A 76 4.42 -2.53 9.38
N HIS A 77 4.21 -2.48 8.07
CA HIS A 77 4.84 -3.36 7.09
C HIS A 77 4.98 -2.62 5.75
N TRP A 78 5.85 -3.14 4.88
CA TRP A 78 6.02 -2.63 3.53
C TRP A 78 4.86 -3.07 2.64
N LEU A 79 4.02 -2.11 2.21
CA LEU A 79 2.97 -2.36 1.23
C LEU A 79 3.53 -2.45 -0.19
N ALA A 80 4.49 -1.60 -0.52
CA ALA A 80 5.15 -1.57 -1.83
C ALA A 80 6.59 -1.08 -1.71
N ILE A 81 7.47 -1.63 -2.53
CA ILE A 81 8.86 -1.22 -2.72
C ILE A 81 9.03 -1.03 -4.23
N GLU A 82 9.46 0.17 -4.68
CA GLU A 82 9.59 0.50 -6.11
C GLU A 82 8.30 0.24 -6.94
N GLY A 83 7.13 0.45 -6.33
CA GLY A 83 5.83 0.20 -6.97
C GLY A 83 5.44 -1.28 -7.08
N VAL A 84 6.26 -2.21 -6.61
CA VAL A 84 5.96 -3.65 -6.53
C VAL A 84 5.54 -4.01 -5.11
N GLN A 85 4.41 -4.72 -4.97
CA GLN A 85 3.97 -5.22 -3.66
C GLN A 85 4.78 -6.48 -3.29
N PRO A 86 5.50 -6.50 -2.16
CA PRO A 86 6.24 -7.69 -1.74
C PRO A 86 5.28 -8.79 -1.29
N ALA A 87 5.64 -10.05 -1.53
CA ALA A 87 4.85 -11.22 -1.16
C ALA A 87 5.00 -11.57 0.33
N ILE A 88 4.47 -10.69 1.19
CA ILE A 88 4.43 -10.85 2.65
C ILE A 88 3.01 -11.29 3.05
N PRO A 89 2.81 -12.13 4.08
CA PRO A 89 1.47 -12.57 4.50
C PRO A 89 0.43 -11.46 4.76
N GLN A 90 0.87 -10.24 5.10
CA GLN A 90 -0.02 -9.09 5.29
C GLN A 90 -0.52 -8.47 3.97
N ASN A 91 0.17 -8.70 2.85
CA ASN A 91 -0.20 -8.16 1.54
C ASN A 91 -1.12 -9.13 0.80
N PRO A 92 -2.14 -8.63 0.07
CA PRO A 92 -3.05 -9.47 -0.68
C PRO A 92 -2.35 -10.15 -1.85
N THR A 93 -2.75 -11.38 -2.18
CA THR A 93 -2.28 -12.03 -3.40
C THR A 93 -2.94 -11.39 -4.63
N PRO A 94 -2.34 -11.47 -5.83
CA PRO A 94 -2.95 -10.95 -7.05
C PRO A 94 -4.31 -11.56 -7.38
N SER A 95 -4.61 -12.77 -6.88
CA SER A 95 -5.92 -13.40 -6.99
C SER A 95 -6.95 -12.74 -6.08
N ASP A 96 -6.57 -12.40 -4.84
CA ASP A 96 -7.42 -11.69 -3.87
C ASP A 96 -7.70 -10.25 -4.31
N ALA A 97 -6.71 -9.57 -4.91
CA ALA A 97 -6.91 -8.23 -5.43
C ALA A 97 -7.99 -8.18 -6.53
N LYS A 98 -8.09 -9.21 -7.39
CA LYS A 98 -9.12 -9.28 -8.42
C LYS A 98 -10.52 -9.47 -7.82
N THR A 99 -10.66 -10.32 -6.80
CA THR A 99 -11.97 -10.52 -6.14
C THR A 99 -12.41 -9.26 -5.40
N ASP A 100 -11.48 -8.50 -4.82
CA ASP A 100 -11.77 -7.25 -4.12
C ASP A 100 -12.11 -6.08 -5.06
N LEU A 101 -11.53 -6.06 -6.27
CA LEU A 101 -11.92 -5.13 -7.33
C LEU A 101 -13.31 -5.45 -7.93
N LEU A 102 -13.67 -6.74 -7.95
CA LEU A 102 -15.00 -7.21 -8.38
C LEU A 102 -16.07 -6.94 -7.31
N SER A 103 -15.71 -6.93 -6.02
CA SER A 103 -16.62 -6.64 -4.91
C SER A 103 -16.93 -5.14 -4.74
N LYS A 104 -16.00 -4.25 -5.13
CA LYS A 104 -16.18 -2.78 -5.13
C LYS A 104 -16.89 -2.21 -6.36
N LYS A 105 -17.15 -3.00 -7.40
CA LYS A 105 -17.99 -2.59 -8.55
C LYS A 105 -19.42 -3.11 -8.35
N PRO A 106 -20.47 -2.35 -8.70
CA PRO A 106 -21.83 -2.88 -8.72
C PRO A 106 -21.86 -4.07 -9.69
N LYS A 107 -22.33 -5.22 -9.20
CA LYS A 107 -22.35 -6.50 -9.91
C LYS A 107 -23.10 -6.38 -11.23
N ILE A 108 -22.37 -6.43 -12.35
CA ILE A 108 -22.91 -6.89 -13.63
C ILE A 108 -22.46 -8.34 -13.75
N GLN A 109 -23.43 -9.25 -13.72
CA GLN A 109 -23.21 -10.69 -13.87
C GLN A 109 -22.69 -10.95 -15.29
N ASN A 110 -21.54 -11.60 -15.41
CA ASN A 110 -21.20 -12.36 -16.61
C ASN A 110 -20.46 -13.63 -16.20
N THR A 111 -21.04 -14.75 -16.62
CA THR A 111 -20.58 -16.12 -16.46
C THR A 111 -19.54 -16.47 -17.53
N SER A 112 -18.38 -17.02 -17.15
CA SER A 112 -17.74 -18.16 -17.84
C SER A 112 -16.37 -18.55 -17.27
N ASN A 113 -16.29 -19.85 -16.96
CA ASN A 113 -15.17 -20.80 -16.82
C ASN A 113 -13.77 -20.46 -17.36
N GLY A 114 -12.74 -21.03 -16.70
CA GLY A 114 -11.46 -21.35 -17.34
C GLY A 114 -10.28 -21.54 -16.36
N ILE A 115 -9.94 -22.80 -16.06
CA ILE A 115 -8.74 -23.26 -15.33
C ILE A 115 -7.48 -22.97 -16.15
N SER A 116 -6.38 -22.53 -15.52
CA SER A 116 -4.99 -22.90 -15.87
C SER A 116 -4.03 -22.51 -14.76
N THR A 117 -3.34 -23.51 -14.21
CA THR A 117 -2.11 -23.40 -13.44
C THR A 117 -1.02 -22.85 -14.35
N ASP A 118 -0.30 -21.79 -13.95
CA ASP A 118 1.06 -21.60 -14.44
C ASP A 118 1.89 -20.74 -13.50
N GLN A 119 3.11 -21.19 -13.27
CA GLN A 119 4.08 -20.60 -12.37
C GLN A 119 4.48 -19.20 -12.83
N VAL A 120 4.37 -18.22 -11.92
CA VAL A 120 4.91 -16.89 -12.16
C VAL A 120 6.36 -16.88 -11.68
N ASP A 121 7.25 -17.36 -12.55
CA ASP A 121 8.64 -16.93 -12.52
C ASP A 121 8.65 -15.42 -12.75
N VAL A 122 8.88 -14.66 -11.67
CA VAL A 122 9.18 -13.23 -11.75
C VAL A 122 10.54 -13.13 -12.43
N LYS A 123 10.51 -13.04 -13.76
CA LYS A 123 11.64 -12.59 -14.55
C LYS A 123 11.55 -11.07 -14.59
N PRO A 124 12.35 -10.31 -13.82
CA PRO A 124 12.40 -8.88 -14.01
C PRO A 124 13.24 -8.62 -15.27
N LEU A 125 12.59 -8.62 -16.42
CA LEU A 125 13.07 -7.85 -17.57
C LEU A 125 12.02 -6.79 -17.91
N VAL A 126 11.59 -6.06 -16.87
CA VAL A 126 10.97 -4.76 -17.09
C VAL A 126 12.10 -3.88 -17.61
N LYS A 127 12.17 -3.69 -18.93
CA LYS A 127 12.86 -2.53 -19.47
C LYS A 127 12.23 -1.33 -18.77
N HIS A 128 12.91 -0.70 -17.80
CA HIS A 128 12.39 0.53 -17.20
C HIS A 128 12.00 1.45 -18.36
N ILE A 129 10.83 2.06 -18.25
CA ILE A 129 10.35 3.08 -19.18
C ILE A 129 11.21 4.32 -18.92
N LEU A 130 12.47 4.26 -19.30
CA LEU A 130 13.40 5.35 -19.11
C LEU A 130 13.18 6.34 -20.24
N SER A 131 12.78 7.57 -19.88
CA SER A 131 12.65 8.65 -20.85
C SER A 131 13.97 8.87 -21.59
N LYS A 132 13.90 9.32 -22.84
CA LYS A 132 15.07 9.65 -23.66
C LYS A 132 15.98 10.68 -22.94
N GLU A 133 15.38 11.63 -22.23
CA GLU A 133 16.12 12.63 -21.44
C GLU A 133 16.90 11.99 -20.28
N LEU A 134 16.32 10.99 -19.60
CA LEU A 134 16.99 10.30 -18.50
C LEU A 134 18.12 9.40 -19.00
N GLN A 135 17.98 8.80 -20.18
CA GLN A 135 19.06 8.05 -20.84
C GLN A 135 20.22 8.98 -21.21
N MET A 136 19.93 10.12 -21.84
CA MET A 136 20.93 11.13 -22.17
C MET A 136 21.61 11.69 -20.93
N TYR A 137 20.85 11.89 -19.84
CA TYR A 137 21.41 12.30 -18.55
C TYR A 137 22.38 11.25 -18.02
N PHE A 138 21.98 9.98 -17.99
CA PHE A 138 22.83 8.88 -17.55
C PHE A 138 24.13 8.80 -18.36
N GLU A 139 24.05 8.83 -19.70
CA GLU A 139 25.23 8.80 -20.57
C GLU A 139 26.17 9.97 -20.30
N ARG A 140 25.62 11.20 -20.25
CA ARG A 140 26.43 12.41 -19.98
C ARG A 140 27.11 12.37 -18.62
N ILE A 141 26.44 11.88 -17.58
CA ILE A 141 27.03 11.75 -16.26
C ILE A 141 28.11 10.66 -16.25
N THR A 142 27.87 9.50 -16.86
CA THR A 142 28.88 8.44 -16.93
C THR A 142 30.14 8.86 -17.70
N ASP A 143 29.97 9.67 -18.75
CA ASP A 143 31.09 10.21 -19.52
C ASP A 143 31.82 11.32 -18.74
N ALA A 144 31.08 12.21 -18.06
CA ALA A 144 31.65 13.29 -17.27
C ALA A 144 32.44 12.80 -16.04
N ILE A 145 32.04 11.67 -15.44
CA ILE A 145 32.77 11.06 -14.31
C ILE A 145 34.10 10.46 -14.75
N VAL A 146 34.21 9.97 -16.00
CA VAL A 146 35.42 9.36 -16.56
C VAL A 146 36.31 10.39 -17.27
N SER A 147 35.78 11.57 -17.61
CA SER A 147 36.55 12.66 -18.23
C SER A 147 37.67 13.16 -17.31
N GLU A 148 38.78 13.60 -17.92
CA GLU A 148 39.93 14.21 -17.23
C GLU A 148 39.62 15.64 -16.74
N ASP A 149 38.54 16.25 -17.22
CA ASP A 149 38.13 17.61 -16.85
C ASP A 149 37.53 17.68 -15.43
N GLU A 150 38.30 18.21 -14.48
CA GLU A 150 37.91 18.33 -13.07
C GLU A 150 36.64 19.17 -12.86
N ARG A 151 36.39 20.18 -13.70
CA ARG A 151 35.18 21.03 -13.65
C ARG A 151 33.92 20.26 -14.03
N LEU A 152 33.98 19.42 -15.06
CA LEU A 152 32.85 18.59 -15.49
C LEU A 152 32.57 17.51 -14.45
N ARG A 153 33.63 16.92 -13.89
CA ARG A 153 33.54 15.90 -12.85
C ARG A 153 32.89 16.42 -11.56
N SER A 154 33.30 17.61 -11.09
CA SER A 154 32.70 18.24 -9.91
C SER A 154 31.22 18.62 -10.12
N GLN A 155 30.85 19.13 -11.30
CA GLN A 155 29.45 19.39 -11.64
C GLN A 155 28.61 18.10 -11.67
N ALA A 156 29.14 17.02 -12.23
CA ALA A 156 28.46 15.73 -12.24
C ALA A 156 28.18 15.19 -10.82
N PHE A 157 29.14 15.33 -9.89
CA PHE A 157 28.93 14.94 -8.50
C PHE A 157 27.91 15.80 -7.76
N GLU A 158 27.90 17.11 -8.01
CA GLU A 158 26.91 18.02 -7.42
C GLU A 158 25.49 17.74 -7.95
N SER A 159 25.34 17.46 -9.26
CA SER A 159 24.08 17.00 -9.84
C SER A 159 23.60 15.71 -9.18
N LEU A 160 24.47 14.70 -9.02
CA LEU A 160 24.10 13.45 -8.37
C LEU A 160 23.66 13.61 -6.90
N ARG A 161 24.24 14.58 -6.18
CA ARG A 161 23.90 14.86 -4.78
C ARG A 161 22.57 15.59 -4.62
N SER A 162 22.24 16.50 -5.54
CA SER A 162 21.09 17.39 -5.41
C SER A 162 19.84 16.94 -6.18
N ASP A 163 19.99 16.16 -7.25
CA ASP A 163 18.88 15.85 -8.15
C ASP A 163 17.87 14.84 -7.54
N PRO A 164 16.58 15.19 -7.45
CA PRO A 164 15.53 14.33 -6.87
C PRO A 164 14.96 13.30 -7.88
N GLY A 165 15.23 13.45 -9.17
CA GLY A 165 14.67 12.62 -10.24
C GLY A 165 15.43 11.32 -10.53
N LEU A 166 16.47 11.00 -9.75
CA LEU A 166 17.41 9.92 -10.07
C LEU A 166 16.96 8.53 -9.61
N HIS A 167 15.79 8.43 -8.98
CA HIS A 167 15.27 7.19 -8.43
C HIS A 167 15.22 6.04 -9.46
N GLN A 168 14.74 6.32 -10.69
CA GLN A 168 14.68 5.32 -11.76
C GLN A 168 16.05 4.93 -12.32
N LEU A 169 17.05 5.80 -12.17
CA LEU A 169 18.42 5.59 -12.65
C LEU A 169 19.30 4.85 -11.63
N LEU A 170 18.88 4.81 -10.37
CA LEU A 170 19.66 4.24 -9.27
C LEU A 170 20.08 2.78 -9.51
N PRO A 171 19.22 1.85 -9.99
CA PRO A 171 19.64 0.49 -10.33
C PRO A 171 20.74 0.45 -11.41
N TYR A 172 20.64 1.34 -12.41
CA TYR A 172 21.57 1.42 -13.52
C TYR A 172 22.93 1.97 -13.07
N PHE A 173 22.95 2.99 -12.20
CA PHE A 173 24.18 3.49 -11.60
C PHE A 173 24.88 2.42 -10.78
N VAL A 174 24.16 1.68 -9.93
CA VAL A 174 24.76 0.61 -9.12
C VAL A 174 25.35 -0.50 -10.01
N GLN A 175 24.62 -0.94 -11.04
CA GLN A 175 25.12 -1.94 -11.99
C GLN A 175 26.35 -1.42 -12.78
N HIS A 176 26.33 -0.15 -13.18
CA HIS A 176 27.44 0.46 -13.90
C HIS A 176 28.69 0.54 -13.03
N ILE A 177 28.55 1.02 -11.79
CA ILE A 177 29.64 1.11 -10.80
C ILE A 177 30.21 -0.29 -10.56
N GLN A 178 29.36 -1.30 -10.31
CA GLN A 178 29.80 -2.67 -10.11
C GLN A 178 30.61 -3.20 -11.32
N LYS A 179 30.10 -3.01 -12.54
CA LYS A 179 30.78 -3.46 -13.76
C LYS A 179 32.12 -2.75 -13.95
N LYS A 180 32.19 -1.43 -13.72
CA LYS A 180 33.42 -0.64 -13.85
C LYS A 180 34.46 -1.03 -12.82
N VAL A 181 34.06 -1.26 -11.57
CA VAL A 181 34.97 -1.69 -10.50
C VAL A 181 35.55 -3.08 -10.79
N ILE A 182 34.71 -4.03 -11.25
CA ILE A 182 35.18 -5.38 -11.61
C ILE A 182 36.13 -5.35 -12.82
N GLN A 183 35.80 -4.58 -13.85
CA GLN A 183 36.59 -4.51 -15.09
C GLN A 183 37.91 -3.74 -14.91
N ASN A 184 37.93 -2.68 -14.10
CA ASN A 184 39.04 -1.72 -14.01
C ASN A 184 39.71 -1.67 -12.63
N HIS A 185 39.93 -2.82 -11.99
CA HIS A 185 40.59 -2.89 -10.67
C HIS A 185 42.04 -2.36 -10.62
N LYS A 186 42.68 -2.10 -11.78
CA LYS A 186 44.06 -1.60 -11.85
C LYS A 186 44.17 -0.08 -12.01
N ASN A 187 43.09 0.60 -12.38
CA ASN A 187 43.10 2.04 -12.58
C ASN A 187 42.53 2.75 -11.34
N LEU A 188 43.41 3.37 -10.56
CA LEU A 188 43.06 4.02 -9.29
C LEU A 188 42.17 5.25 -9.50
N ASP A 189 42.37 6.00 -10.59
CA ASP A 189 41.62 7.23 -10.86
C ASP A 189 40.14 6.92 -11.15
N VAL A 190 39.90 5.83 -11.88
CA VAL A 190 38.54 5.35 -12.16
C VAL A 190 37.88 4.83 -10.89
N LEU A 191 38.63 4.13 -10.02
CA LEU A 191 38.09 3.61 -8.77
C LEU A 191 37.72 4.74 -7.79
N ASP A 192 38.57 5.76 -7.68
CA ASP A 192 38.32 6.95 -6.87
C ASP A 192 37.10 7.73 -7.38
N ALA A 193 36.97 7.86 -8.71
CA ALA A 193 35.79 8.47 -9.33
C ALA A 193 34.51 7.66 -9.04
N MET A 194 34.56 6.32 -9.09
CA MET A 194 33.41 5.47 -8.76
C MET A 194 33.04 5.54 -7.27
N LEU A 195 34.02 5.55 -6.36
CA LEU A 195 33.78 5.72 -4.92
C LEU A 195 33.19 7.09 -4.60
N SER A 196 33.69 8.15 -5.23
CA SER A 196 33.15 9.50 -5.14
C SER A 196 31.71 9.59 -5.67
N THR A 197 31.39 8.82 -6.71
CA THR A 197 30.02 8.68 -7.24
C THR A 197 29.10 8.04 -6.19
N VAL A 198 29.53 6.93 -5.56
CA VAL A 198 28.77 6.27 -4.49
C VAL A 198 28.55 7.21 -3.31
N TYR A 199 29.59 7.93 -2.89
CA TYR A 199 29.47 8.92 -1.81
C TYR A 199 28.48 10.05 -2.14
N SER A 200 28.48 10.51 -3.39
CA SER A 200 27.55 11.56 -3.85
C SER A 200 26.10 11.05 -3.86
N ILE A 201 25.87 9.80 -4.25
CA ILE A 201 24.54 9.15 -4.23
C ILE A 201 24.07 8.93 -2.79
N LEU A 202 24.95 8.50 -1.88
CA LEU A 202 24.60 8.26 -0.47
C LEU A 202 24.28 9.55 0.30
N ASN A 203 24.89 10.67 -0.09
CA ASN A 203 24.63 11.98 0.51
C ASN A 203 23.34 12.65 -0.04
N ASN A 204 22.61 12.01 -0.96
CA ASN A 204 21.38 12.57 -1.51
C ASN A 204 20.18 12.21 -0.61
N GLU A 205 19.59 13.22 0.04
CA GLU A 205 18.44 13.06 0.94
C GLU A 205 17.15 12.62 0.23
N HIS A 206 17.06 12.84 -1.08
CA HIS A 206 15.88 12.52 -1.88
C HIS A 206 15.87 11.08 -2.40
N LEU A 207 16.94 10.30 -2.17
CA LEU A 207 17.05 8.94 -2.67
C LEU A 207 16.82 7.91 -1.57
N PHE A 208 15.89 6.99 -1.84
CA PHE A 208 15.68 5.82 -1.02
C PHE A 208 16.66 4.70 -1.43
N VAL A 209 17.84 4.70 -0.81
CA VAL A 209 18.93 3.76 -1.10
C VAL A 209 18.82 2.43 -0.35
N GLU A 210 17.99 2.35 0.68
CA GLU A 210 17.84 1.19 1.58
C GLU A 210 17.60 -0.15 0.84
N PRO A 211 16.79 -0.24 -0.24
CA PRO A 211 16.59 -1.49 -0.98
C PRO A 211 17.84 -2.01 -1.69
N TYR A 212 18.79 -1.12 -2.01
CA TYR A 212 19.96 -1.43 -2.81
C TYR A 212 21.19 -1.78 -1.97
N VAL A 213 21.14 -1.58 -0.66
CA VAL A 213 22.24 -1.88 0.28
C VAL A 213 22.54 -3.38 0.31
N SER A 214 21.52 -4.24 0.16
CA SER A 214 21.65 -5.68 0.26
C SER A 214 21.75 -6.38 -1.10
N LEU A 215 22.23 -5.70 -2.16
CA LEU A 215 22.45 -6.33 -3.46
C LEU A 215 23.38 -7.54 -3.28
N LYS A 216 22.77 -8.73 -3.21
CA LYS A 216 23.49 -10.00 -3.16
C LYS A 216 24.23 -10.14 -4.49
N ILE A 217 25.55 -10.07 -4.38
CA ILE A 217 26.52 -10.44 -5.40
C ILE A 217 26.29 -11.90 -5.80
#